data_AF-A0AAD1CG19-F1
#
_entry.id   AF-A0AAD1CG19-F1
#
_cell.length_a   1.000
_cell.length_b   1.000
_cell.length_c   1.000
_cell.angle_alpha   90.00
_cell.angle_beta   90.00
_cell.angle_gamma   90.00
#
_symmetry.space_group_name_H-M   'P 1'
#
loop_
_entity.id
_entity.type
_entity.pdbx_description
1 polymer ?
#
loop_
_entity_poly.entity_id
_entity_poly.type
_entity_poly.pdbx_seq_one_letter_code
_entity_poly.pdbx_strand_id
1 'polypeptide(L)'
;MRNGMVEQRQRGTPQGGPLSPLLSNIVLDELDKELEHRGHKFCRYADDCQIYVSSEEAAHRVKKSITKFLEQKLKLTVNREKSAATRVTERTYLGHRFQIDGTIQISKPAQTQMKKRVRQITKRNRGRELKEVITELTQYLRGWQHYFKLAMRKSSMQQLDSWIRRRLRCYRLKQRKRKYSIAMWLQQQGVTERNAWKLAMSDKGWWCLAQTPQMHHATPIKWFKELGLYSFRDGYESLKIYSEPPYAIHACTVV
;
A
#
# COMPACT_ATOMS: atom_id res chain seq x y z
N MET A 1 -12.47 -29.13 -13.95
CA MET A 1 -13.76 -29.16 -14.66
C MET A 1 -13.78 -28.04 -15.65
N ARG A 2 -13.76 -28.38 -16.94
CA ARG A 2 -14.15 -27.49 -18.04
C ARG A 2 -15.37 -28.17 -18.63
N ASN A 3 -16.52 -27.49 -18.70
CA ASN A 3 -17.78 -28.06 -19.20
C ASN A 3 -18.22 -29.39 -18.52
N GLY A 4 -18.01 -29.54 -17.21
CA GLY A 4 -18.48 -30.72 -16.46
C GLY A 4 -17.64 -31.99 -16.60
N MET A 5 -16.59 -32.01 -17.43
CA MET A 5 -15.67 -33.15 -17.56
C MET A 5 -14.41 -32.98 -16.71
N VAL A 6 -13.94 -34.08 -16.11
CA VAL A 6 -12.70 -34.15 -15.32
C VAL A 6 -11.54 -34.35 -16.28
N GLU A 7 -10.86 -33.25 -16.61
CA GLU A 7 -9.66 -33.26 -17.44
C GLU A 7 -8.41 -33.56 -16.58
N GLN A 8 -7.57 -34.50 -17.02
CA GLN A 8 -6.31 -34.80 -16.37
C GLN A 8 -5.32 -33.64 -16.56
N ARG A 9 -4.83 -33.06 -15.47
CA ARG A 9 -3.82 -32.00 -15.54
C ARG A 9 -2.46 -32.59 -15.83
N GLN A 10 -1.89 -32.21 -16.97
CA GLN A 10 -0.53 -32.61 -17.34
C GLN A 10 0.55 -31.66 -16.81
N ARG A 11 0.19 -30.42 -16.43
CA ARG A 11 1.13 -29.42 -15.89
C ARG A 11 0.46 -28.52 -14.84
N GLY A 12 1.28 -28.04 -13.91
CA GLY A 12 0.89 -27.08 -12.87
C GLY A 12 0.25 -27.71 -11.64
N THR A 13 0.47 -27.09 -10.49
CA THR A 13 -0.21 -27.45 -9.23
C THR A 13 -1.57 -26.75 -9.15
N PRO A 14 -2.56 -27.33 -8.46
CA PRO A 14 -3.82 -26.65 -8.23
C PRO A 14 -3.62 -25.34 -7.46
N GLN A 15 -4.01 -24.22 -8.06
CA GLN A 15 -4.06 -22.92 -7.37
C GLN A 15 -5.00 -23.02 -6.17
N GLY A 16 -4.49 -22.69 -4.98
CA GLY A 16 -5.23 -22.80 -3.72
C GLY A 16 -5.08 -24.14 -2.98
N GLY A 17 -4.34 -25.10 -3.54
CA GLY A 17 -3.95 -26.30 -2.80
C GLY A 17 -2.97 -25.94 -1.67
N PRO A 18 -3.14 -26.47 -0.45
CA PRO A 18 -2.27 -26.12 0.69
C PRO A 18 -0.80 -26.51 0.47
N LEU A 19 -0.54 -27.53 -0.36
CA LEU A 19 0.82 -27.99 -0.70
C LEU A 19 1.47 -27.22 -1.86
N SER A 20 0.69 -26.52 -2.68
CA SER A 20 1.17 -25.85 -3.88
C SER A 20 2.28 -24.82 -3.61
N PRO A 21 2.24 -24.00 -2.54
CA PRO A 21 3.33 -23.07 -2.21
C PRO A 21 4.64 -23.77 -1.87
N LEU A 22 4.58 -24.90 -1.14
CA LEU A 22 5.76 -25.67 -0.77
C LEU A 22 6.42 -26.29 -2.02
N LEU A 23 5.61 -26.92 -2.88
CA LEU A 23 6.09 -27.50 -4.13
C LEU A 23 6.75 -26.45 -5.04
N SER A 24 6.19 -25.24 -5.10
CA SER A 24 6.80 -24.13 -5.85
C SER A 24 8.17 -23.75 -5.31
N ASN A 25 8.34 -23.72 -3.98
CA ASN A 25 9.63 -23.43 -3.37
C ASN A 25 10.65 -24.55 -3.59
N ILE A 26 10.24 -25.83 -3.59
CA ILE A 26 11.13 -26.95 -3.88
C ILE A 26 11.67 -26.86 -5.32
N VAL A 27 10.82 -26.55 -6.29
CA VAL A 27 11.26 -26.39 -7.69
C VAL A 27 12.22 -25.21 -7.84
N LEU A 28 11.95 -24.10 -7.14
CA LEU A 28 12.77 -22.89 -7.21
C LEU A 28 14.04 -22.94 -6.34
N ASP A 29 14.19 -23.94 -5.47
CA ASP A 29 15.42 -24.17 -4.69
C ASP A 29 16.64 -24.43 -5.59
N GLU A 30 16.45 -25.08 -6.74
CA GLU A 30 17.52 -25.23 -7.73
C GLU A 30 17.99 -23.88 -8.31
N LEU A 31 17.09 -22.90 -8.45
CA LEU A 31 17.46 -21.56 -8.88
C LEU A 31 18.28 -20.86 -7.80
N ASP A 32 17.88 -20.99 -6.54
CA ASP A 32 18.58 -20.38 -5.40
C ASP A 32 20.01 -20.92 -5.31
N LYS A 33 20.18 -22.25 -5.36
CA LYS A 33 21.49 -22.91 -5.37
C LYS A 33 22.38 -22.48 -6.53
N GLU A 34 21.81 -22.31 -7.72
CA GLU A 34 22.55 -21.83 -8.89
C GLU A 34 23.03 -20.38 -8.70
N LEU A 35 22.19 -19.51 -8.12
CA LEU A 35 22.55 -18.12 -7.84
C LEU A 35 23.62 -18.03 -6.75
N GLU A 36 23.52 -18.85 -5.70
CA GLU A 36 24.52 -18.97 -4.64
C GLU A 36 25.86 -19.49 -5.15
N HIS A 37 25.84 -20.55 -5.98
CA HIS A 37 27.03 -21.10 -6.60
C HIS A 37 27.78 -20.06 -7.45
N ARG A 38 27.04 -19.18 -8.14
CA ARG A 38 27.58 -18.06 -8.93
C ARG A 38 27.99 -16.85 -8.10
N GLY A 39 27.78 -16.88 -6.78
CA GLY A 39 28.12 -15.79 -5.85
C GLY A 39 27.24 -14.55 -6.00
N HIS A 40 26.03 -14.67 -6.57
CA HIS A 40 25.13 -13.53 -6.74
C HIS A 40 24.42 -13.16 -5.43
N LYS A 41 24.17 -11.86 -5.24
CA LYS A 41 23.31 -11.36 -4.17
C LYS A 41 21.89 -11.28 -4.70
N PHE A 42 20.93 -11.93 -4.05
CA PHE A 42 19.55 -11.95 -4.51
C PHE A 42 18.54 -12.02 -3.36
N CYS A 43 17.30 -11.66 -3.66
CA CYS A 43 16.15 -11.82 -2.79
C CYS A 43 15.03 -12.48 -3.60
N ARG A 44 14.52 -13.63 -3.13
CA ARG A 44 13.38 -14.31 -3.75
C ARG A 44 12.20 -14.35 -2.80
N TYR A 45 11.01 -14.04 -3.33
CA TYR A 45 9.74 -14.20 -2.64
C TYR A 45 8.75 -14.86 -3.58
N ALA A 46 8.46 -16.14 -3.31
CA ALA A 46 7.72 -17.00 -4.24
C ALA A 46 8.37 -16.99 -5.64
N ASP A 47 7.65 -16.48 -6.64
CA ASP A 47 8.05 -16.33 -8.04
C ASP A 47 8.80 -15.01 -8.33
N ASP A 48 8.71 -14.00 -7.46
CA ASP A 48 9.39 -12.71 -7.65
C ASP A 48 10.83 -12.78 -7.12
N CYS A 49 11.80 -12.89 -8.04
CA CYS A 49 13.22 -12.92 -7.72
C CYS A 49 13.91 -11.62 -8.16
N GLN A 50 14.71 -11.02 -7.27
CA GLN A 50 15.56 -9.87 -7.59
C GLN A 50 17.03 -10.20 -7.36
N ILE A 51 17.86 -10.01 -8.38
CA ILE A 51 19.30 -10.24 -8.36
C ILE A 51 20.02 -8.90 -8.41
N TYR A 52 20.92 -8.66 -7.47
CA TYR A 52 21.59 -7.38 -7.23
C TYR A 52 23.00 -7.43 -7.82
N VAL A 53 23.30 -6.52 -8.78
CA VAL A 53 24.57 -6.49 -9.54
C VAL A 53 25.07 -5.06 -9.71
N SER A 54 26.38 -4.86 -9.85
CA SER A 54 27.00 -3.54 -9.85
C SER A 54 26.85 -2.73 -11.14
N SER A 55 26.68 -3.38 -12.31
CA SER A 55 26.59 -2.70 -13.61
C SER A 55 25.38 -3.15 -14.43
N GLU A 56 24.92 -2.27 -15.31
CA GLU A 56 23.81 -2.54 -16.23
C GLU A 56 24.15 -3.68 -17.21
N GLU A 57 25.38 -3.69 -17.74
CA GLU A 57 25.87 -4.78 -18.58
C GLU A 57 25.85 -6.13 -17.86
N ALA A 58 26.28 -6.15 -16.59
CA ALA A 58 26.19 -7.34 -15.76
C ALA A 58 24.73 -7.77 -15.55
N ALA A 59 23.81 -6.81 -15.37
CA ALA A 59 22.37 -7.09 -15.23
C ALA A 59 21.80 -7.75 -16.49
N HIS A 60 22.13 -7.24 -17.68
CA HIS A 60 21.70 -7.86 -18.94
C HIS A 60 22.31 -9.25 -19.14
N ARG A 61 23.60 -9.43 -18.82
CA ARG A 61 24.28 -10.72 -18.91
C ARG A 61 23.65 -11.75 -17.97
N VAL A 62 23.44 -11.39 -16.70
CA VAL A 62 22.83 -12.25 -15.69
C VAL A 62 21.38 -12.58 -16.07
N LYS A 63 20.58 -11.58 -16.48
CA LYS A 63 19.21 -11.79 -16.95
C LYS A 63 19.16 -12.84 -18.06
N LYS A 64 19.98 -12.70 -19.11
CA LYS A 64 20.03 -13.65 -20.23
C LYS A 64 20.43 -15.06 -19.77
N SER A 65 21.43 -15.16 -18.90
CA SER A 65 21.93 -16.42 -18.39
C SER A 65 20.90 -17.16 -17.51
N ILE A 66 20.25 -16.45 -16.59
CA ILE A 66 19.25 -17.01 -15.68
C ILE A 66 17.96 -17.36 -16.42
N THR A 67 17.52 -16.55 -17.38
CA THR A 67 16.39 -16.91 -18.24
C THR A 67 16.65 -18.22 -19.00
N LYS A 68 17.85 -18.41 -19.54
CA LYS A 68 18.23 -19.67 -20.21
C LYS A 68 18.19 -20.85 -19.24
N PHE A 69 18.69 -20.68 -18.01
CA PHE A 69 18.65 -21.71 -16.98
C PHE A 69 17.21 -22.11 -16.62
N LEU A 70 16.33 -21.13 -16.41
CA LEU A 70 14.92 -21.35 -16.09
C LEU A 70 14.17 -22.08 -17.22
N GLU A 71 14.38 -21.66 -18.47
CA GLU A 71 13.70 -22.24 -19.63
C GLU A 71 14.24 -23.64 -19.96
N GLN A 72 15.55 -23.89 -19.83
CA GLN A 72 16.16 -25.16 -20.25
C GLN A 72 16.16 -26.23 -19.16
N LYS A 73 16.53 -25.88 -17.93
CA LYS A 73 16.67 -26.84 -16.83
C LYS A 73 15.35 -27.03 -16.10
N LEU A 74 14.75 -25.93 -15.64
CA LEU A 74 13.51 -25.94 -14.87
C LEU A 74 12.24 -26.01 -15.75
N LYS A 75 12.38 -25.81 -17.07
CA LYS A 75 11.27 -25.81 -18.05
C LYS A 75 10.16 -24.82 -17.69
N LEU A 76 10.54 -23.70 -17.07
CA LEU A 76 9.64 -22.61 -16.68
C LEU A 76 9.70 -21.47 -17.70
N THR A 77 8.54 -20.91 -18.05
CA THR A 77 8.44 -19.76 -18.95
C THR A 77 8.56 -18.45 -18.16
N VAL A 78 9.53 -17.60 -18.52
CA VAL A 78 9.78 -16.31 -17.86
C VAL A 78 8.89 -15.22 -18.45
N ASN A 79 8.32 -14.35 -17.60
CA ASN A 79 7.53 -13.22 -18.09
C ASN A 79 8.44 -12.06 -18.49
N ARG A 80 8.71 -11.95 -19.80
CA ARG A 80 9.64 -10.95 -20.36
C ARG A 80 9.18 -9.51 -20.19
N GLU A 81 7.88 -9.24 -20.07
CA GLU A 81 7.35 -7.90 -19.82
C GLU A 81 7.61 -7.44 -18.37
N LYS A 82 7.52 -8.38 -17.42
CA LYS A 82 7.79 -8.11 -16.00
C LYS A 82 9.29 -8.08 -15.70
N SER A 83 10.04 -8.99 -16.32
CA SER A 83 11.48 -9.14 -16.16
C SER A 83 12.25 -8.02 -16.87
N ALA A 84 13.00 -7.19 -16.13
CA ALA A 84 13.92 -6.24 -16.75
C ALA A 84 15.17 -5.94 -15.90
N ALA A 85 16.25 -5.62 -16.61
CA ALA A 85 17.45 -5.03 -16.06
C ALA A 85 17.26 -3.51 -16.05
N THR A 86 17.04 -2.96 -14.88
CA THR A 86 16.83 -1.51 -14.67
C THR A 86 17.45 -1.13 -13.33
N ARG A 87 17.56 0.16 -13.03
CA ARG A 87 18.02 0.62 -11.72
C ARG A 87 17.05 0.23 -10.61
N VAL A 88 17.55 0.06 -9.38
CA VAL A 88 16.73 -0.30 -8.19
C VAL A 88 15.61 0.68 -7.96
N THR A 89 15.94 1.96 -8.14
CA THR A 89 15.08 3.11 -7.86
C THR A 89 13.83 3.13 -8.72
N GLU A 90 13.88 2.46 -9.88
CA GLU A 90 12.79 2.37 -10.85
C GLU A 90 11.90 1.16 -10.60
N ARG A 91 12.39 0.18 -9.84
CA ARG A 91 11.69 -1.07 -9.55
C ARG A 91 11.01 -1.03 -8.19
N THR A 92 9.96 -1.84 -8.10
CA THR A 92 9.23 -2.06 -6.86
C THR A 92 9.29 -3.53 -6.52
N TYR A 93 9.48 -3.86 -5.25
CA TYR A 93 9.52 -5.22 -4.74
C TYR A 93 8.56 -5.35 -3.57
N LEU A 94 7.60 -6.27 -3.63
CA LEU A 94 6.61 -6.50 -2.57
C LEU A 94 5.87 -5.22 -2.11
N GLY A 95 5.67 -4.28 -3.03
CA GLY A 95 5.04 -2.98 -2.75
C GLY A 95 5.97 -1.92 -2.14
N HIS A 96 7.25 -2.23 -1.96
CA HIS A 96 8.30 -1.30 -1.57
C HIS A 96 9.09 -0.80 -2.78
N ARG A 97 9.80 0.31 -2.59
CA ARG A 97 10.77 0.88 -3.53
C ARG A 97 12.02 1.22 -2.74
N PHE A 98 13.17 0.86 -3.27
CA PHE A 98 14.45 1.17 -2.62
C PHE A 98 15.08 2.40 -3.27
N GLN A 99 15.80 3.18 -2.47
CA GLN A 99 16.65 4.27 -2.94
C GLN A 99 18.13 3.80 -2.94
N ILE A 100 18.98 4.56 -3.64
CA ILE A 100 20.42 4.25 -3.78
C ILE A 100 21.12 4.22 -2.41
N ASP A 101 20.64 5.05 -1.47
CA ASP A 101 21.10 5.12 -0.08
C ASP A 101 20.61 3.95 0.80
N GLY A 102 19.93 2.94 0.22
CA GLY A 102 19.35 1.81 0.94
C GLY A 102 18.02 2.13 1.63
N THR A 103 17.51 3.36 1.53
CA THR A 103 16.26 3.71 2.21
C THR A 103 15.04 3.11 1.52
N ILE A 104 14.14 2.54 2.32
CA ILE A 104 12.92 1.90 1.83
C ILE A 104 11.79 2.92 1.81
N GLN A 105 11.03 2.94 0.72
CA GLN A 105 9.85 3.76 0.53
C GLN A 105 8.67 2.93 0.06
N ILE A 106 7.47 3.45 0.30
CA ILE A 106 6.23 2.83 -0.18
C ILE A 106 6.10 3.13 -1.67
N SER A 107 5.94 2.09 -2.49
CA SER A 107 5.78 2.25 -3.94
C SER A 107 4.55 3.10 -4.30
N LYS A 108 4.63 3.84 -5.42
CA LYS A 108 3.48 4.65 -5.92
C LYS A 108 2.23 3.79 -6.17
N PRO A 109 2.31 2.57 -6.74
CA PRO A 109 1.16 1.69 -6.88
C PRO A 109 0.54 1.32 -5.53
N ALA A 110 1.33 0.93 -4.54
CA ALA A 110 0.83 0.58 -3.21
C ALA A 110 0.13 1.77 -2.53
N GLN A 111 0.70 2.98 -2.61
CA GLN A 111 0.04 4.19 -2.11
C GLN A 111 -1.28 4.49 -2.85
N THR A 112 -1.32 4.23 -4.16
CA THR A 112 -2.51 4.46 -4.99
C THR A 112 -3.62 3.47 -4.63
N GLN A 113 -3.28 2.19 -4.46
CA GLN A 113 -4.20 1.15 -4.00
C GLN A 113 -4.73 1.46 -2.60
N MET A 114 -3.85 1.89 -1.69
CA MET A 114 -4.26 2.32 -0.35
C MET A 114 -5.25 3.47 -0.41
N LYS A 115 -4.95 4.53 -1.16
CA LYS A 115 -5.87 5.66 -1.32
C LYS A 115 -7.16 5.23 -2.01
N LYS A 116 -7.12 4.29 -2.95
CA LYS A 116 -8.32 3.73 -3.59
C LYS A 116 -9.20 2.99 -2.56
N ARG A 117 -8.61 2.15 -1.72
CA ARG A 117 -9.32 1.45 -0.66
C ARG A 117 -9.92 2.41 0.37
N VAL A 118 -9.16 3.40 0.84
CA VAL A 118 -9.68 4.46 1.72
C VAL A 118 -10.84 5.21 1.08
N ARG A 119 -10.78 5.52 -0.23
CA ARG A 119 -11.89 6.16 -0.95
C ARG A 119 -13.16 5.29 -0.98
N GLN A 120 -13.01 3.97 -1.09
CA GLN A 120 -14.13 3.02 -1.04
C GLN A 120 -14.77 2.98 0.35
N ILE A 121 -13.96 2.86 1.41
CA ILE A 121 -14.43 2.85 2.79
C ILE A 121 -15.17 4.15 3.12
N THR A 122 -14.56 5.29 2.75
CA THR A 122 -15.12 6.65 2.96
C THR A 122 -15.97 7.14 1.79
N LYS A 123 -16.65 6.23 1.08
CA LYS A 123 -17.52 6.59 -0.05
C LYS A 123 -18.73 7.38 0.48
N ARG A 124 -18.97 8.54 -0.11
CA ARG A 124 -19.90 9.56 0.40
C ARG A 124 -21.38 9.19 0.36
N ASN A 125 -21.74 8.14 -0.39
CA ASN A 125 -23.12 7.64 -0.51
C ASN A 125 -23.35 6.39 0.36
N ARG A 126 -22.50 6.12 1.35
CA ARG A 126 -22.76 5.08 2.35
C ARG A 126 -23.69 5.64 3.43
N GLY A 127 -24.86 5.05 3.61
CA GLY A 127 -25.78 5.33 4.72
C GLY A 127 -25.37 4.66 6.04
N ARG A 128 -24.08 4.60 6.33
CA ARG A 128 -23.51 4.00 7.55
C ARG A 128 -23.21 5.08 8.58
N GLU A 129 -23.14 4.71 9.84
CA GLU A 129 -22.75 5.65 10.90
C GLU A 129 -21.27 6.05 10.73
N LEU A 130 -20.91 7.28 11.13
CA LEU A 130 -19.52 7.73 11.04
C LEU A 130 -18.58 6.84 11.87
N LYS A 131 -19.02 6.40 13.06
CA LYS A 131 -18.22 5.55 13.95
C LYS A 131 -17.90 4.18 13.33
N GLU A 132 -18.88 3.56 12.65
CA GLU A 132 -18.67 2.32 11.89
C GLU A 132 -17.63 2.50 10.77
N VAL A 133 -17.75 3.60 10.00
CA VAL A 133 -16.80 3.92 8.93
C VAL A 133 -15.39 4.15 9.48
N ILE A 134 -15.26 4.82 10.64
CA ILE A 134 -13.98 5.02 11.31
C ILE A 134 -13.39 3.70 11.81
N THR A 135 -14.22 2.78 12.31
CA THR A 135 -13.78 1.47 12.80
C THR A 135 -13.25 0.61 11.64
N GLU A 136 -14.02 0.50 10.55
CA GLU A 136 -13.60 -0.21 9.33
C GLU A 136 -12.31 0.38 8.76
N LEU A 137 -12.21 1.71 8.72
CA LEU A 137 -11.03 2.41 8.25
C LEU A 137 -9.83 2.13 9.16
N THR A 138 -10.00 2.20 10.48
CA THR A 138 -8.94 1.98 11.46
C THR A 138 -8.37 0.57 11.36
N GLN A 139 -9.20 -0.47 11.23
CA GLN A 139 -8.73 -1.84 11.05
C GLN A 139 -7.85 -1.97 9.79
N TYR A 140 -8.29 -1.38 8.68
CA TYR A 140 -7.52 -1.37 7.44
C TYR A 140 -6.18 -0.62 7.58
N LEU A 141 -6.20 0.59 8.16
CA LEU A 141 -5.00 1.42 8.31
C LEU A 141 -3.96 0.76 9.21
N ARG A 142 -4.39 0.09 10.29
CA ARG A 142 -3.50 -0.67 11.20
C ARG A 142 -2.76 -1.78 10.46
N GLY A 143 -3.49 -2.65 9.74
CA GLY A 143 -2.87 -3.73 8.97
C GLY A 143 -1.92 -3.20 7.89
N TRP A 144 -2.32 -2.14 7.21
CA TRP A 144 -1.50 -1.50 6.18
C TRP A 144 -0.22 -0.89 6.77
N GLN A 145 -0.30 -0.20 7.92
CA GLN A 145 0.87 0.33 8.61
C GLN A 145 1.81 -0.78 9.06
N HIS A 146 1.27 -1.87 9.62
CA HIS A 146 2.10 -2.97 10.10
C HIS A 146 2.93 -3.57 8.96
N TYR A 147 2.33 -3.75 7.79
CA TYR A 147 3.03 -4.22 6.59
C TYR A 147 4.09 -3.22 6.11
N PHE A 148 3.75 -1.93 6.02
CA PHE A 148 4.65 -0.90 5.49
C PHE A 148 5.57 -0.26 6.55
N LYS A 149 5.67 -0.80 7.77
CA LYS A 149 6.37 -0.18 8.90
C LYS A 149 7.81 0.23 8.59
N LEU A 150 8.53 -0.59 7.82
CA LEU A 150 9.92 -0.35 7.41
C LEU A 150 10.08 0.84 6.43
N ALA A 151 9.01 1.18 5.72
CA ALA A 151 9.01 2.19 4.66
C ALA A 151 8.34 3.52 5.08
N MET A 152 7.79 3.60 6.30
CA MET A 152 7.00 4.73 6.77
C MET A 152 7.87 5.84 7.36
N ARG A 153 7.97 6.95 6.62
CA ARG A 153 8.60 8.19 7.10
C ARG A 153 7.58 9.10 7.77
N LYS A 154 8.02 9.89 8.76
CA LYS A 154 7.18 10.84 9.53
C LYS A 154 6.38 11.78 8.63
N SER A 155 7.00 12.35 7.61
CA SER A 155 6.35 13.27 6.67
C SER A 155 5.23 12.60 5.87
N SER A 156 5.48 11.39 5.34
CA SER A 156 4.48 10.61 4.61
C SER A 156 3.29 10.23 5.50
N MET A 157 3.54 9.85 6.75
CA MET A 157 2.50 9.56 7.73
C MET A 157 1.60 10.77 7.97
N GLN A 158 2.18 11.95 8.24
CA GLN A 158 1.44 13.18 8.49
C GLN A 158 0.58 13.60 7.28
N GLN A 159 1.11 13.44 6.06
CA GLN A 159 0.37 13.72 4.83
C GLN A 159 -0.82 12.78 4.65
N LEU A 160 -0.62 11.48 4.87
CA LEU A 160 -1.69 10.48 4.77
C LEU A 160 -2.78 10.71 5.82
N ASP A 161 -2.39 10.92 7.09
CA ASP A 161 -3.29 11.24 8.19
C ASP A 161 -4.13 12.49 7.90
N SER A 162 -3.51 13.55 7.39
CA SER A 162 -4.20 14.80 7.03
C SER A 162 -5.20 14.60 5.89
N TRP A 163 -4.81 13.82 4.88
CA TRP A 163 -5.68 13.47 3.76
C TRP A 163 -6.87 12.61 4.20
N ILE A 164 -6.66 11.65 5.09
CA ILE A 164 -7.71 10.80 5.67
C ILE A 164 -8.71 11.64 6.48
N ARG A 165 -8.22 12.48 7.40
CA ARG A 165 -9.09 13.37 8.19
C ARG A 165 -9.93 14.28 7.30
N ARG A 166 -9.35 14.83 6.22
CA ARG A 166 -10.09 15.63 5.24
C ARG A 166 -11.19 14.83 4.55
N ARG A 167 -10.96 13.55 4.24
CA ARG A 167 -12.00 12.67 3.68
C ARG A 167 -13.13 12.41 4.66
N LEU A 168 -12.83 12.15 5.93
CA LEU A 168 -13.84 11.97 6.96
C LEU A 168 -14.66 13.25 7.20
N ARG A 169 -14.01 14.42 7.18
CA ARG A 169 -14.72 15.73 7.18
C ARG A 169 -15.70 15.85 6.01
N CYS A 170 -15.26 15.49 4.79
CA CYS A 170 -16.15 15.49 3.62
C CYS A 170 -17.33 14.53 3.79
N TYR A 171 -17.07 13.35 4.33
CA TYR A 171 -18.09 12.33 4.58
C TYR A 171 -19.14 12.87 5.56
N ARG A 172 -18.70 13.50 6.65
CA ARG A 172 -19.59 14.11 7.65
C ARG A 172 -20.43 15.26 7.09
N LEU A 173 -19.83 16.17 6.32
CA LEU A 173 -20.56 17.24 5.64
C LEU A 173 -21.64 16.68 4.70
N LYS A 174 -21.30 15.63 3.93
CA LYS A 174 -22.25 15.02 3.01
C LYS A 174 -23.39 14.29 3.74
N GLN A 175 -23.14 13.64 4.87
CA GLN A 175 -24.18 13.02 5.69
C GLN A 175 -25.26 14.03 6.12
N ARG A 176 -24.84 15.27 6.49
CA ARG A 176 -25.78 16.32 6.89
C ARG A 176 -26.55 16.91 5.69
N LYS A 177 -25.88 17.13 4.55
CA LYS A 177 -26.41 17.59 3.25
C LYS A 177 -27.09 18.97 3.23
N ARG A 178 -27.98 19.28 4.18
CA ARG A 178 -28.79 20.50 4.26
C ARG A 178 -28.03 21.63 4.97
N LYS A 179 -28.17 22.87 4.47
CA LYS A 179 -27.47 24.06 5.01
C LYS A 179 -27.75 24.24 6.51
N TYR A 180 -29.02 24.24 6.90
CA TYR A 180 -29.43 24.34 8.31
C TYR A 180 -28.79 23.24 9.20
N SER A 181 -28.88 21.97 8.80
CA SER A 181 -28.31 20.85 9.55
C SER A 181 -26.80 20.91 9.69
N ILE A 182 -26.09 21.50 8.71
CA ILE A 182 -24.64 21.74 8.78
C ILE A 182 -24.36 22.86 9.78
N ALA A 183 -25.05 23.99 9.69
CA ALA A 183 -24.85 25.13 10.59
C ALA A 183 -25.10 24.74 12.06
N MET A 184 -26.22 24.07 12.35
CA MET A 184 -26.55 23.62 13.71
C MET A 184 -25.51 22.64 14.25
N TRP A 185 -25.06 21.69 13.43
CA TRP A 185 -24.01 20.76 13.86
C TRP A 185 -22.68 21.48 14.13
N LEU A 186 -22.29 22.47 13.31
CA LEU A 186 -21.07 23.25 13.56
C LEU A 186 -21.16 24.05 14.87
N GLN A 187 -22.31 24.65 15.15
CA GLN A 187 -22.56 25.35 16.42
C GLN A 187 -22.48 24.40 17.62
N GLN A 188 -23.06 23.19 17.51
CA GLN A 188 -22.92 22.14 18.52
C GLN A 188 -21.47 21.70 18.76
N GLN A 189 -20.58 21.87 17.78
CA GLN A 189 -19.14 21.61 17.93
C GLN A 189 -18.35 22.86 18.38
N GLY A 190 -19.03 23.94 18.78
CA GLY A 190 -18.41 25.17 19.32
C GLY A 190 -18.04 26.22 18.27
N VAL A 191 -18.43 26.07 17.00
CA VAL A 191 -18.22 27.12 16.00
C VAL A 191 -19.24 28.25 16.19
N THR A 192 -18.77 29.49 16.28
CA THR A 192 -19.64 30.67 16.38
C THR A 192 -20.68 30.70 15.26
N GLU A 193 -21.90 31.15 15.56
CA GLU A 193 -23.03 31.15 14.61
C GLU A 193 -22.68 31.75 13.24
N ARG A 194 -22.09 32.96 13.21
CA ARG A 194 -21.69 33.64 11.98
C ARG A 194 -20.79 32.77 11.09
N ASN A 195 -19.82 32.09 11.70
CA ASN A 195 -18.89 31.22 10.97
C ASN A 195 -19.54 29.91 10.51
N ALA A 196 -20.44 29.34 11.33
CA ALA A 196 -21.18 28.15 10.98
C ALA A 196 -22.05 28.37 9.74
N TRP A 197 -22.80 29.49 9.72
CA TRP A 197 -23.61 29.88 8.56
C TRP A 197 -22.78 30.27 7.34
N LYS A 198 -21.64 30.95 7.53
CA LYS A 198 -20.71 31.26 6.44
C LYS A 198 -20.25 30.01 5.70
N LEU A 199 -19.98 28.91 6.42
CA LEU A 199 -19.64 27.64 5.79
C LEU A 199 -20.87 26.99 5.15
N ALA A 200 -21.97 26.89 5.89
CA ALA A 200 -23.17 26.18 5.45
C ALA A 200 -23.81 26.79 4.20
N MET A 201 -23.72 28.11 4.03
CA MET A 201 -24.27 28.82 2.87
C MET A 201 -23.37 28.78 1.64
N SER A 202 -22.09 28.41 1.78
CA SER A 202 -21.14 28.39 0.67
C SER A 202 -21.50 27.34 -0.37
N ASP A 203 -21.45 27.72 -1.64
CA ASP A 203 -21.70 26.81 -2.77
C ASP A 203 -20.44 26.03 -3.21
N LYS A 204 -19.34 26.14 -2.46
CA LYS A 204 -18.12 25.37 -2.74
C LYS A 204 -18.36 23.87 -2.52
N GLY A 205 -17.70 23.05 -3.33
CA GLY A 205 -17.79 21.59 -3.19
C GLY A 205 -17.28 21.06 -1.85
N TRP A 206 -17.81 19.92 -1.40
CA TRP A 206 -17.50 19.30 -0.09
C TRP A 206 -16.01 19.14 0.21
N TRP A 207 -15.20 18.86 -0.82
CA TRP A 207 -13.76 18.72 -0.69
C TRP A 207 -13.07 20.02 -0.29
N CYS A 208 -13.54 21.15 -0.83
CA CYS A 208 -13.05 22.47 -0.49
C CYS A 208 -13.51 22.86 0.93
N LEU A 209 -14.81 22.67 1.23
CA LEU A 209 -15.36 22.96 2.56
C LEU A 209 -14.65 22.19 3.68
N ALA A 210 -14.27 20.94 3.44
CA ALA A 210 -13.55 20.11 4.42
C ALA A 210 -12.13 20.60 4.78
N GLN A 211 -11.59 21.60 4.08
CA GLN A 211 -10.29 22.22 4.39
C GLN A 211 -10.44 23.60 5.05
N THR A 212 -11.65 24.10 5.22
CA THR A 212 -11.89 25.44 5.77
C THR A 212 -11.58 25.51 7.27
N PRO A 213 -11.18 26.69 7.79
CA PRO A 213 -10.90 26.88 9.22
C PRO A 213 -12.08 26.48 10.12
N GLN A 214 -13.31 26.75 9.69
CA GLN A 214 -14.53 26.42 10.44
C GLN A 214 -14.66 24.90 10.63
N MET A 215 -14.33 24.10 9.60
CA MET A 215 -14.32 22.64 9.74
C MET A 215 -13.18 22.13 10.62
N HIS A 216 -12.01 22.77 10.54
CA HIS A 216 -10.88 22.39 11.39
C HIS A 216 -11.19 22.69 12.87
N HIS A 217 -11.88 23.80 13.15
CA HIS A 217 -12.36 24.14 14.48
C HIS A 217 -13.40 23.14 15.00
N ALA A 218 -14.38 22.77 14.17
CA ALA A 218 -15.41 21.80 14.54
C ALA A 218 -14.90 20.36 14.69
N THR A 219 -13.80 20.01 14.00
CA THR A 219 -13.24 18.64 14.00
C THR A 219 -11.73 18.66 14.23
N PRO A 220 -11.29 19.04 15.45
CA PRO A 220 -9.88 19.00 15.82
C PRO A 220 -9.37 17.56 15.84
N ILE A 221 -8.05 17.38 15.93
CA ILE A 221 -7.43 16.04 15.97
C ILE A 221 -7.99 15.23 17.17
N LYS A 222 -8.24 15.89 18.31
CA LYS A 222 -8.84 15.29 19.50
C LYS A 222 -10.20 14.63 19.22
N TRP A 223 -11.06 15.30 18.46
CA TRP A 223 -12.38 14.78 18.08
C TRP A 223 -12.28 13.47 17.29
N PHE A 224 -11.34 13.38 16.35
CA PHE A 224 -11.09 12.13 15.63
C PHE A 224 -10.55 11.03 16.54
N LYS A 225 -9.71 11.38 17.51
CA LYS A 225 -9.14 10.44 18.48
C LYS A 225 -10.22 9.86 19.39
N GLU A 226 -11.15 10.69 19.87
CA GLU A 226 -12.31 10.27 20.68
C GLU A 226 -13.24 9.32 19.92
N LEU A 227 -13.39 9.52 18.60
CA LEU A 227 -14.12 8.61 17.72
C LEU A 227 -13.37 7.31 17.41
N GLY A 228 -12.14 7.14 17.90
CA GLY A 228 -11.32 5.95 17.70
C GLY A 228 -10.57 5.91 16.37
N LEU A 229 -10.38 7.05 15.69
CA LEU A 229 -9.57 7.09 14.47
C LEU A 229 -8.10 6.80 14.79
N TYR A 230 -7.55 5.78 14.13
CA TYR A 230 -6.14 5.47 14.21
C TYR A 230 -5.28 6.53 13.50
N SER A 231 -4.24 7.00 14.19
CA SER A 231 -3.19 7.83 13.62
C SER A 231 -1.98 6.97 13.27
N PHE A 232 -1.46 7.17 12.06
CA PHE A 232 -0.22 6.51 11.64
C PHE A 232 0.96 6.87 12.54
N ARG A 233 0.98 8.08 13.10
CA ARG A 233 2.05 8.53 13.99
C ARG A 233 2.06 7.71 15.29
N ASP A 234 0.92 7.64 15.97
CA ASP A 234 0.78 6.92 17.24
C ASP A 234 1.12 5.44 17.05
N GLY A 235 0.69 4.86 15.92
CA GLY A 235 1.02 3.50 15.53
C GLY A 235 2.48 3.26 15.19
N TYR A 236 3.20 4.28 14.74
CA TYR A 236 4.61 4.14 14.38
C TYR A 236 5.51 4.23 15.61
N GLU A 237 5.16 5.11 16.55
CA GLU A 237 5.86 5.23 17.83
C GLU A 237 5.80 3.92 18.63
N SER A 238 4.69 3.17 18.56
CA SER A 238 4.60 1.83 19.18
C SER A 238 5.35 0.73 18.42
N LEU A 239 5.62 0.89 17.12
CA LEU A 239 6.31 -0.09 16.27
C LEU A 239 7.83 0.12 16.18
N LYS A 240 8.33 1.29 16.62
CA LYS A 240 9.71 1.74 16.39
C LYS A 240 10.79 0.97 17.16
N ILE A 241 10.40 -0.02 17.97
CA ILE A 241 11.30 -0.77 18.85
C ILE A 241 12.23 -1.73 18.07
N TYR A 242 12.07 -1.93 16.74
CA TYR A 242 12.64 -3.14 16.08
C TYR A 242 13.34 -3.05 14.71
N SER A 243 13.79 -1.92 14.15
CA SER A 243 14.44 -2.01 12.83
C SER A 243 15.35 -0.85 12.41
N GLU A 244 16.66 -1.06 12.44
CA GLU A 244 17.63 -0.36 11.58
C GLU A 244 17.75 -1.10 10.23
N PRO A 245 17.71 -0.42 9.06
CA PRO A 245 17.82 -1.09 7.77
C PRO A 245 19.27 -1.13 7.22
N PRO A 246 19.72 -2.26 6.63
CA PRO A 246 21.01 -2.39 5.95
C PRO A 246 20.96 -1.92 4.48
N TYR A 247 22.11 -1.50 3.98
CA TYR A 247 22.36 -0.78 2.72
C TYR A 247 22.72 -1.73 1.56
N ALA A 248 22.05 -1.57 0.40
CA ALA A 248 22.46 -2.18 -0.88
C ALA A 248 22.00 -1.32 -2.08
N ILE A 249 22.84 -1.20 -3.11
CA ILE A 249 22.86 -0.06 -4.06
C ILE A 249 22.27 -0.39 -5.45
N HIS A 250 22.19 -1.66 -5.89
CA HIS A 250 21.76 -2.04 -7.26
C HIS A 250 21.00 -3.38 -7.33
N ALA A 251 19.91 -3.51 -8.11
CA ALA A 251 18.92 -4.59 -8.13
C ALA A 251 18.33 -4.76 -9.52
N CYS A 252 18.16 -6.00 -9.97
CA CYS A 252 17.54 -6.41 -11.23
C CYS A 252 16.42 -7.40 -10.90
N THR A 253 15.26 -7.32 -11.55
CA THR A 253 14.12 -8.21 -11.27
C THR A 253 13.99 -9.27 -12.37
N VAL A 254 13.90 -10.54 -11.96
CA VAL A 254 13.59 -11.70 -12.79
C VAL A 254 12.31 -12.34 -12.23
N VAL A 255 11.21 -12.18 -12.98
CA VAL A 255 9.91 -12.85 -12.76
C VAL A 255 9.57 -13.66 -14.00
#